data_AF-A0A1W9ZXU1-F1
#
_entry.id   AF-A0A1W9ZXU1-F1
#
_cell.length_a   1.000
_cell.length_b   1.000
_cell.length_c   1.000
_cell.angle_alpha   90.00
_cell.angle_beta   90.00
_cell.angle_gamma   90.00
#
_symmetry.space_group_name_H-M   'P 1'
#
loop_
_entity.id
_entity.type
_entity.pdbx_description
1 polymer ?
#
loop_
_entity_poly.entity_id
_entity_poly.type
_entity_poly.pdbx_seq_one_letter_code
_entity_poly.pdbx_strand_id
1 'polypeptide(L)'
;MKSADYIAALQREGNRIAAVAQLAGLARAVPSCPGWNVADLVWHVGNAHTFWRQAAAGAVAGPDTYQEPTRPADEDVVQWFRDGLQDTLDTLGRMDPGTPAWTWGRRKDVGFILRRVAHETAVHRWDAETAGGADVPVEKTLAADGVAEFLDDVLPGMSNDLDGPVQTISLRANDIDAGWTVRAGGGACESASAGTSADVRVSATASDLLLLLWGRRSIDLVNVDGDAAALKRFLARATF
;
A
#
# COMPACT_ATOMS: atom_id res chain seq x y z
N MET A 1 6.23 -13.00 2.00
CA MET A 1 7.40 -12.97 1.08
C MET A 1 8.71 -12.82 1.89
N LYS A 2 9.91 -12.95 1.28
CA LYS A 2 11.22 -12.71 1.95
C LYS A 2 11.72 -11.29 1.71
N SER A 3 12.68 -10.81 2.52
CA SER A 3 13.23 -9.45 2.40
C SER A 3 13.76 -9.10 1.00
N ALA A 4 14.45 -10.04 0.35
CA ALA A 4 14.96 -9.85 -1.01
C ALA A 4 13.84 -9.62 -2.04
N ASP A 5 12.67 -10.25 -1.85
CA ASP A 5 11.52 -10.09 -2.73
C ASP A 5 10.93 -8.66 -2.61
N TYR A 6 10.88 -8.11 -1.39
CA TYR A 6 10.42 -6.73 -1.17
C TYR A 6 11.38 -5.69 -1.75
N ILE A 7 12.69 -5.88 -1.61
CA ILE A 7 13.69 -4.99 -2.23
C ILE A 7 13.59 -5.02 -3.76
N ALA A 8 13.45 -6.22 -4.35
CA ALA A 8 13.27 -6.35 -5.79
C ALA A 8 11.96 -5.70 -6.27
N ALA A 9 10.87 -5.81 -5.49
CA ALA A 9 9.62 -5.12 -5.76
C ALA A 9 9.80 -3.59 -5.68
N LEU A 10 10.35 -3.07 -4.59
CA LEU A 10 10.63 -1.64 -4.41
C LEU A 10 11.41 -1.06 -5.60
N GLN A 11 12.49 -1.74 -6.01
CA GLN A 11 13.30 -1.30 -7.15
C GLN A 11 12.49 -1.28 -8.45
N ARG A 12 11.74 -2.35 -8.73
CA ARG A 12 10.94 -2.46 -9.96
C ARG A 12 9.83 -1.42 -10.02
N GLU A 13 9.05 -1.29 -8.95
CA GLU A 13 7.89 -0.38 -8.89
C GLU A 13 8.35 1.09 -8.85
N GLY A 14 9.40 1.41 -8.08
CA GLY A 14 9.96 2.75 -8.01
C GLY A 14 10.52 3.21 -9.36
N ASN A 15 11.26 2.35 -10.06
CA ASN A 15 11.75 2.67 -11.41
C ASN A 15 10.61 2.92 -12.41
N ARG A 16 9.48 2.22 -12.28
CA ARG A 16 8.29 2.45 -13.11
C ARG A 16 7.64 3.80 -12.83
N ILE A 17 7.51 4.20 -11.56
CA ILE A 17 7.03 5.54 -11.19
C ILE A 17 7.87 6.62 -11.89
N ALA A 18 9.19 6.54 -11.77
CA ALA A 18 10.09 7.53 -12.37
C ALA A 18 10.02 7.55 -13.91
N ALA A 19 9.85 6.38 -14.55
CA ALA A 19 9.68 6.28 -16.00
C ALA A 19 8.35 6.90 -16.46
N VAL A 20 7.25 6.61 -15.77
CA VAL A 20 5.94 7.16 -16.09
C VAL A 20 5.93 8.67 -15.89
N ALA A 21 6.56 9.18 -14.83
CA ALA A 21 6.66 10.62 -14.59
C ALA A 21 7.34 11.37 -15.75
N GLN A 22 8.38 10.77 -16.35
CA GLN A 22 9.07 11.35 -17.51
C GLN A 22 8.23 11.29 -18.79
N LEU A 23 7.42 10.24 -18.97
CA LEU A 23 6.64 10.01 -20.20
C LEU A 23 5.28 10.73 -20.19
N ALA A 24 4.54 10.67 -19.08
CA ALA A 24 3.18 11.21 -18.97
C ALA A 24 3.17 12.72 -18.71
N GLY A 25 4.27 13.26 -18.18
CA GLY A 25 4.41 14.67 -17.82
C GLY A 25 3.97 14.95 -16.38
N LEU A 26 4.75 15.79 -15.69
CA LEU A 26 4.62 16.07 -14.26
C LEU A 26 3.32 16.79 -13.86
N ALA A 27 2.79 17.63 -14.75
CA ALA A 27 1.54 18.37 -14.51
C ALA A 27 0.26 17.53 -14.75
N ARG A 28 0.41 16.27 -15.16
CA ARG A 28 -0.74 15.37 -15.41
C ARG A 28 -1.45 15.07 -14.10
N ALA A 29 -2.78 15.19 -14.08
CA ALA A 29 -3.59 14.84 -12.93
C ALA A 29 -3.55 13.32 -12.65
N VAL A 30 -3.61 12.94 -11.38
CA VAL A 30 -3.67 11.55 -10.92
C VAL A 30 -5.11 11.22 -10.48
N PRO A 31 -5.92 10.53 -11.30
CA PRO A 31 -7.36 10.38 -11.02
C PRO A 31 -7.69 9.69 -9.69
N SER A 32 -6.83 8.80 -9.23
CA SER A 32 -6.98 8.05 -7.98
C SER A 32 -6.49 8.80 -6.74
N CYS A 33 -5.81 9.92 -6.91
CA CYS A 33 -5.39 10.83 -5.83
C CYS A 33 -5.95 12.24 -6.13
N PRO A 34 -7.24 12.50 -5.84
CA PRO A 34 -7.87 13.77 -6.19
C PRO A 34 -7.09 14.98 -5.68
N GLY A 35 -6.83 15.94 -6.57
CA GLY A 35 -6.07 17.15 -6.27
C GLY A 35 -4.57 17.02 -6.49
N TRP A 36 -4.05 15.83 -6.79
CA TRP A 36 -2.62 15.62 -7.08
C TRP A 36 -2.34 15.61 -8.58
N ASN A 37 -1.16 16.11 -8.93
CA ASN A 37 -0.51 15.81 -10.20
C ASN A 37 0.60 14.76 -10.02
N VAL A 38 1.24 14.36 -11.12
CA VAL A 38 2.32 13.36 -11.10
C VAL A 38 3.55 13.84 -10.33
N ALA A 39 3.89 15.14 -10.32
CA ALA A 39 4.96 15.67 -9.48
C ALA A 39 4.65 15.47 -7.98
N ASP A 40 3.41 15.72 -7.58
CA ASP A 40 2.95 15.52 -6.19
C ASP A 40 3.02 14.06 -5.78
N LEU A 41 2.62 13.15 -6.67
CA LEU A 41 2.74 11.71 -6.45
C LEU A 41 4.21 11.27 -6.30
N VAL A 42 5.10 11.72 -7.19
CA VAL A 42 6.53 11.39 -7.13
C VAL A 42 7.17 11.94 -5.85
N TRP A 43 6.82 13.18 -5.47
CA TRP A 43 7.22 13.78 -4.20
C TRP A 43 6.78 12.94 -3.01
N HIS A 44 5.48 12.61 -2.93
CA HIS A 44 4.90 11.83 -1.84
C HIS A 44 5.61 10.49 -1.65
N VAL A 45 5.79 9.72 -2.73
CA VAL A 45 6.43 8.41 -2.63
C VAL A 45 7.89 8.53 -2.20
N GLY A 46 8.64 9.49 -2.74
CA GLY A 46 10.03 9.72 -2.31
C GLY A 46 10.14 10.18 -0.86
N ASN A 47 9.16 10.96 -0.38
CA ASN A 47 9.07 11.39 1.00
C ASN A 47 8.77 10.21 1.93
N ALA A 48 7.83 9.34 1.54
CA ALA A 48 7.53 8.10 2.24
C ALA A 48 8.76 7.16 2.32
N HIS A 49 9.52 7.02 1.23
CA HIS A 49 10.79 6.28 1.24
C HIS A 49 11.78 6.87 2.26
N THR A 50 11.92 8.20 2.26
CA THR A 50 12.80 8.92 3.18
C THR A 50 12.40 8.69 4.64
N PHE A 51 11.12 8.86 4.98
CA PHE A 51 10.58 8.62 6.32
C PHE A 51 10.91 7.21 6.79
N TRP A 52 10.57 6.21 5.98
CA TRP A 52 10.74 4.81 6.35
C TRP A 52 12.18 4.37 6.46
N ARG A 53 13.05 4.85 5.57
CA ARG A 53 14.49 4.66 5.66
C ARG A 53 15.05 5.24 6.96
N GLN A 54 14.61 6.43 7.35
CA GLN A 54 15.05 7.06 8.62
C GLN A 54 14.50 6.33 9.85
N ALA A 55 13.26 5.88 9.82
CA ALA A 55 12.67 5.07 10.90
C ALA A 55 13.42 3.72 11.07
N ALA A 56 13.77 3.06 9.97
CA ALA A 56 14.58 1.84 9.98
C ALA A 56 15.97 2.08 10.57
N ALA A 57 16.62 3.19 10.19
CA ALA A 57 17.94 3.57 10.71
C ALA A 57 17.91 4.07 12.17
N GLY A 58 16.73 4.17 12.80
CA GLY A 58 16.57 4.70 14.15
C GLY A 58 16.78 6.22 14.26
N ALA A 59 16.81 6.94 13.14
CA ALA A 59 16.95 8.40 13.11
C ALA A 59 15.63 9.12 13.43
N VAL A 60 14.50 8.42 13.28
CA VAL A 60 13.14 8.93 13.51
C VAL A 60 12.39 7.95 14.41
N ALA A 61 11.71 8.48 15.44
CA ALA A 61 10.92 7.72 16.42
C ALA A 61 9.40 7.76 16.12
N GLY A 62 9.03 8.15 14.89
CA GLY A 62 7.65 8.31 14.42
C GLY A 62 7.38 9.67 13.77
N PRO A 63 6.16 9.90 13.25
CA PRO A 63 5.79 11.10 12.50
C PRO A 63 6.07 12.38 13.27
N ASP A 64 5.86 12.38 14.58
CA ASP A 64 6.07 13.54 15.46
C ASP A 64 7.53 14.03 15.50
N THR A 65 8.47 13.14 15.17
CA THR A 65 9.92 13.44 15.13
C THR A 65 10.45 13.57 13.72
N TYR A 66 9.61 13.35 12.71
CA TYR A 66 10.03 13.43 11.33
C TYR A 66 10.07 14.87 10.85
N GLN A 67 11.19 15.27 10.25
CA GLN A 67 11.30 16.52 9.53
C GLN A 67 11.16 16.22 8.05
N GLU A 68 10.00 16.58 7.50
CA GLU A 68 9.74 16.45 6.07
C GLU A 68 10.77 17.28 5.28
N PRO A 69 11.45 16.68 4.28
CA PRO A 69 12.36 17.41 3.42
C PRO A 69 11.64 18.55 2.69
N THR A 70 12.41 19.54 2.23
CA THR A 70 11.84 20.56 1.33
C THR A 70 11.53 19.92 -0.02
N ARG A 71 10.29 20.09 -0.50
CA ARG A 71 9.87 19.63 -1.84
C ARG A 71 10.75 20.28 -2.91
N PRO A 72 11.44 19.51 -3.76
CA PRO A 72 12.20 20.04 -4.88
C PRO A 72 11.29 20.81 -5.87
N ALA A 73 11.92 21.63 -6.71
CA ALA A 73 11.22 22.14 -7.89
C ALA A 73 10.78 20.97 -8.79
N ASP A 74 9.68 21.15 -9.54
CA ASP A 74 9.13 20.09 -10.38
C ASP A 74 10.16 19.55 -11.39
N GLU A 75 11.04 20.41 -11.92
CA GLU A 75 12.13 20.00 -12.82
C GLU A 75 13.16 19.06 -12.19
N ASP A 76 13.30 19.09 -10.86
CA ASP A 76 14.26 18.27 -10.10
C ASP A 76 13.62 17.06 -9.41
N VAL A 77 12.28 17.03 -9.26
CA VAL A 77 11.58 16.07 -8.39
C VAL A 77 11.82 14.61 -8.80
N VAL A 78 11.94 14.34 -10.11
CA VAL A 78 12.19 12.98 -10.61
C VAL A 78 13.60 12.52 -10.28
N GLN A 79 14.59 13.41 -10.39
CA GLN A 79 15.98 13.05 -10.06
C GLN A 79 16.11 12.86 -8.55
N TRP A 80 15.55 13.76 -7.76
CA TRP A 80 15.49 13.62 -6.30
C TRP A 80 14.84 12.30 -5.87
N PHE A 81 13.75 11.91 -6.50
CA PHE A 81 13.09 10.63 -6.23
C PHE A 81 13.98 9.42 -6.58
N ARG A 82 14.69 9.45 -7.71
CA ARG A 82 15.61 8.36 -8.11
C ARG A 82 16.75 8.20 -7.12
N ASP A 83 17.33 9.31 -6.66
CA ASP A 83 18.40 9.30 -5.67
C ASP A 83 17.88 8.75 -4.32
N GLY A 84 16.71 9.22 -3.87
CA GLY A 84 16.05 8.73 -2.66
C GLY A 84 15.67 7.24 -2.73
N LEU A 85 15.21 6.76 -3.89
CA LEU A 85 14.96 5.34 -4.13
C LEU A 85 16.25 4.52 -4.01
N GLN A 86 17.34 4.97 -4.63
CA GLN A 86 18.62 4.25 -4.57
C GLN A 86 19.16 4.19 -3.14
N ASP A 87 19.14 5.30 -2.40
CA ASP A 87 19.55 5.30 -1.00
C ASP A 87 18.69 4.37 -0.14
N THR A 88 17.38 4.31 -0.42
CA THR A 88 16.45 3.45 0.32
C THR A 88 16.72 1.98 0.04
N LEU A 89 16.98 1.63 -1.23
CA LEU A 89 17.40 0.27 -1.63
C LEU A 89 18.72 -0.13 -0.95
N ASP A 90 19.71 0.76 -0.97
CA ASP A 90 21.01 0.50 -0.36
C ASP A 90 20.93 0.34 1.16
N THR A 91 20.14 1.19 1.81
CA THR A 91 19.97 1.15 3.26
C THR A 91 19.20 -0.10 3.66
N LEU A 92 17.95 -0.23 3.21
CA LEU A 92 17.07 -1.32 3.64
C LEU A 92 17.57 -2.69 3.16
N GLY A 93 18.25 -2.76 2.01
CA GLY A 93 18.80 -4.00 1.45
C GLY A 93 19.93 -4.62 2.27
N ARG A 94 20.55 -3.86 3.19
CA ARG A 94 21.64 -4.33 4.06
C ARG A 94 21.20 -4.59 5.50
N MET A 95 19.97 -4.25 5.85
CA MET A 95 19.47 -4.38 7.22
C MET A 95 18.96 -5.79 7.50
N ASP A 96 19.17 -6.26 8.73
CA ASP A 96 18.51 -7.47 9.22
C ASP A 96 17.02 -7.16 9.44
N PRO A 97 16.08 -7.90 8.81
CA PRO A 97 14.65 -7.70 9.00
C PRO A 97 14.19 -7.83 10.47
N GLY A 98 14.94 -8.51 11.33
CA GLY A 98 14.66 -8.60 12.77
C GLY A 98 15.11 -7.39 13.59
N THR A 99 15.80 -6.43 12.98
CA THR A 99 16.28 -5.22 13.67
C THR A 99 15.09 -4.40 14.19
N PRO A 100 15.07 -4.00 15.47
CA PRO A 100 14.00 -3.16 16.02
C PRO A 100 13.91 -1.81 15.30
N ALA A 101 12.69 -1.39 14.97
CA ALA A 101 12.42 -0.11 14.34
C ALA A 101 11.07 0.44 14.77
N TRP A 102 10.90 1.76 14.67
CA TRP A 102 9.59 2.35 14.89
C TRP A 102 8.63 2.00 13.75
N THR A 103 7.39 1.63 14.09
CA THR A 103 6.28 1.40 13.17
C THR A 103 4.96 1.75 13.86
N TRP A 104 3.88 1.94 13.11
CA TRP A 104 2.52 1.96 13.67
C TRP A 104 1.93 0.56 13.86
N GLY A 105 2.34 -0.42 13.05
CA GLY A 105 1.78 -1.76 13.07
C GLY A 105 2.16 -2.61 14.28
N ARG A 106 1.69 -3.86 14.32
CA ARG A 106 1.97 -4.78 15.44
C ARG A 106 3.44 -5.17 15.51
N ARG A 107 4.08 -5.34 14.35
CA ARG A 107 5.52 -5.64 14.22
C ARG A 107 6.34 -4.37 14.32
N LYS A 108 7.32 -4.35 15.23
CA LYS A 108 8.19 -3.20 15.53
C LYS A 108 9.62 -3.44 15.03
N ASP A 109 9.73 -3.81 13.76
CA ASP A 109 10.98 -4.26 13.14
C ASP A 109 11.13 -3.78 11.68
N VAL A 110 12.34 -3.89 11.14
CA VAL A 110 12.65 -3.54 9.75
C VAL A 110 11.88 -4.42 8.75
N GLY A 111 11.53 -5.66 9.12
CA GLY A 111 10.70 -6.55 8.31
C GLY A 111 9.32 -5.98 8.00
N PHE A 112 8.72 -5.24 8.94
CA PHE A 112 7.52 -4.43 8.69
C PHE A 112 7.79 -3.35 7.64
N ILE A 113 8.86 -2.57 7.83
CA ILE A 113 9.19 -1.42 6.98
C ILE A 113 9.45 -1.87 5.53
N LEU A 114 10.21 -2.93 5.33
CA LEU A 114 10.46 -3.53 4.02
C LEU A 114 9.15 -3.86 3.28
N ARG A 115 8.22 -4.51 3.99
CA ARG A 115 6.91 -4.90 3.45
C ARG A 115 6.07 -3.66 3.08
N ARG A 116 5.98 -2.70 4.00
CA ARG A 116 5.18 -1.48 3.85
C ARG A 116 5.69 -0.58 2.71
N VAL A 117 7.00 -0.37 2.61
CA VAL A 117 7.60 0.44 1.54
C VAL A 117 7.39 -0.20 0.17
N ALA A 118 7.48 -1.53 0.07
CA ALA A 118 7.21 -2.23 -1.19
C ALA A 118 5.74 -2.07 -1.63
N HIS A 119 4.78 -2.24 -0.71
CA HIS A 119 3.35 -2.12 -1.01
C HIS A 119 2.92 -0.67 -1.32
N GLU A 120 3.44 0.29 -0.55
CA GLU A 120 3.23 1.73 -0.81
C GLU A 120 3.66 2.09 -2.25
N THR A 121 4.86 1.65 -2.62
CA THR A 121 5.42 1.91 -3.94
C THR A 121 4.62 1.22 -5.03
N ALA A 122 4.15 -0.02 -4.80
CA ALA A 122 3.38 -0.78 -5.79
C ALA A 122 1.99 -0.20 -6.08
N VAL A 123 1.30 0.29 -5.04
CA VAL A 123 0.00 0.97 -5.17
C VAL A 123 0.19 2.33 -5.85
N HIS A 124 1.16 3.14 -5.44
CA HIS A 124 1.39 4.42 -6.09
C HIS A 124 2.01 4.32 -7.49
N ARG A 125 2.67 3.20 -7.81
CA ARG A 125 3.02 2.88 -9.20
C ARG A 125 1.76 2.68 -10.04
N TRP A 126 0.70 2.09 -9.48
CA TRP A 126 -0.60 2.00 -10.16
C TRP A 126 -1.21 3.37 -10.40
N ASP A 127 -1.16 4.25 -9.38
CA ASP A 127 -1.65 5.62 -9.49
C ASP A 127 -0.91 6.38 -10.61
N ALA A 128 0.42 6.22 -10.70
CA ALA A 128 1.25 6.83 -11.73
C ALA A 128 0.89 6.30 -13.13
N GLU A 129 0.88 4.98 -13.33
CA GLU A 129 0.57 4.37 -14.64
C GLU A 129 -0.85 4.73 -15.11
N THR A 130 -1.81 4.82 -14.18
CA THR A 130 -3.19 5.24 -14.49
C THR A 130 -3.26 6.71 -14.93
N ALA A 131 -2.46 7.60 -14.33
CA ALA A 131 -2.34 8.99 -14.80
C ALA A 131 -1.81 9.07 -16.25
N GLY A 132 -0.92 8.13 -16.62
CA GLY A 132 -0.43 7.89 -17.97
C GLY A 132 -1.39 7.14 -18.91
N GLY A 133 -2.57 6.73 -18.42
CA GLY A 133 -3.60 6.03 -19.19
C GLY A 133 -3.42 4.51 -19.28
N ALA A 134 -2.54 3.92 -18.47
CA ALA A 134 -2.33 2.48 -18.41
C ALA A 134 -2.88 1.87 -17.11
N ASP A 135 -3.63 0.77 -17.22
CA ASP A 135 -4.13 0.00 -16.07
C ASP A 135 -3.33 -1.30 -15.96
N VAL A 136 -2.12 -1.23 -15.40
CA VAL A 136 -1.23 -2.39 -15.25
C VAL A 136 -1.39 -2.96 -13.84
N PRO A 137 -1.67 -4.26 -13.68
CA PRO A 137 -1.86 -4.86 -12.36
C PRO A 137 -0.56 -4.90 -11.54
N VAL A 138 -0.72 -4.85 -10.21
CA VAL A 138 0.36 -5.20 -9.26
C VAL A 138 0.68 -6.69 -9.43
N GLU A 139 1.96 -7.07 -9.37
CA GLU A 139 2.37 -8.47 -9.47
C GLU A 139 1.64 -9.33 -8.44
N LYS A 140 1.04 -10.45 -8.88
CA LYS A 140 0.08 -11.25 -8.11
C LYS A 140 0.55 -11.67 -6.72
N THR A 141 1.83 -12.03 -6.56
CA THR A 141 2.40 -12.49 -5.29
C THR A 141 2.55 -11.32 -4.32
N LEU A 142 3.08 -10.19 -4.82
CA LEU A 142 3.12 -8.94 -4.07
C LEU A 142 1.72 -8.45 -3.71
N ALA A 143 0.77 -8.52 -4.64
CA ALA A 143 -0.60 -8.09 -4.40
C ALA A 143 -1.29 -8.93 -3.31
N ALA A 144 -1.14 -10.26 -3.35
CA ALA A 144 -1.68 -11.15 -2.32
C ALA A 144 -1.04 -10.86 -0.95
N ASP A 145 0.27 -10.65 -0.89
CA ASP A 145 0.95 -10.24 0.35
C ASP A 145 0.45 -8.86 0.85
N GLY A 146 0.17 -7.93 -0.06
CA GLY A 146 -0.39 -6.61 0.24
C GLY A 146 -1.82 -6.65 0.76
N VAL A 147 -2.66 -7.58 0.27
CA VAL A 147 -4.00 -7.81 0.86
C VAL A 147 -3.86 -8.26 2.30
N ALA A 148 -2.98 -9.23 2.58
CA ALA A 148 -2.73 -9.68 3.94
C ALA A 148 -2.21 -8.52 4.83
N GLU A 149 -1.27 -7.74 4.31
CA GLU A 149 -0.71 -6.59 5.03
C GLU A 149 -1.77 -5.53 5.36
N PHE A 150 -2.65 -5.24 4.40
CA PHE A 150 -3.72 -4.30 4.61
C PHE A 150 -4.62 -4.72 5.78
N LEU A 151 -5.02 -5.99 5.79
CA LEU A 151 -5.94 -6.52 6.79
C LEU A 151 -5.30 -6.67 8.18
N ASP A 152 -4.01 -7.03 8.23
CA ASP A 152 -3.30 -7.32 9.49
C ASP A 152 -2.67 -6.08 10.15
N ASP A 153 -2.22 -5.13 9.34
CA ASP A 153 -1.37 -4.01 9.77
C ASP A 153 -2.00 -2.63 9.45
N VAL A 154 -2.44 -2.39 8.21
CA VAL A 154 -2.93 -1.07 7.77
C VAL A 154 -4.28 -0.73 8.37
N LEU A 155 -5.29 -1.59 8.15
CA LEU A 155 -6.65 -1.34 8.62
C LEU A 155 -6.70 -1.22 10.15
N PRO A 156 -6.09 -2.13 10.96
CA PRO A 156 -6.03 -1.97 12.41
C PRO A 156 -5.27 -0.72 12.87
N GLY A 157 -4.21 -0.33 12.15
CA GLY A 157 -3.31 0.74 12.58
C GLY A 157 -3.74 2.15 12.14
N MET A 158 -4.57 2.26 11.10
CA MET A 158 -4.88 3.55 10.45
C MET A 158 -6.38 3.86 10.36
N SER A 159 -7.27 2.89 10.59
CA SER A 159 -8.72 3.13 10.54
C SER A 159 -9.20 4.00 11.70
N ASN A 160 -10.01 5.01 11.39
CA ASN A 160 -10.70 5.84 12.38
C ASN A 160 -12.10 5.33 12.75
N ASP A 161 -12.59 4.26 12.11
CA ASP A 161 -13.96 3.73 12.28
C ASP A 161 -14.00 2.20 12.56
N LEU A 162 -13.03 1.70 13.34
CA LEU A 162 -13.07 0.28 13.75
C LEU A 162 -14.10 -0.01 14.84
N ASP A 163 -14.61 0.99 15.55
CA ASP A 163 -15.62 0.79 16.60
C ASP A 163 -17.04 0.55 16.06
N GLY A 164 -17.25 0.67 14.75
CA GLY A 164 -18.53 0.41 14.09
C GLY A 164 -19.01 -1.06 14.17
N PRO A 165 -20.20 -1.36 13.61
CA PRO A 165 -20.80 -2.70 13.66
C PRO A 165 -19.85 -3.78 13.14
N VAL A 166 -19.77 -4.91 13.86
CA VAL A 166 -18.94 -6.05 13.46
C VAL A 166 -19.47 -6.65 12.16
N GLN A 167 -18.57 -6.82 11.19
CA GLN A 167 -18.83 -7.43 9.91
C GLN A 167 -17.77 -8.50 9.62
N THR A 168 -18.20 -9.61 9.03
CA THR A 168 -17.31 -10.65 8.52
C THR A 168 -17.24 -10.53 7.01
N ILE A 169 -16.05 -10.23 6.48
CA ILE A 169 -15.81 -10.21 5.03
C ILE A 169 -14.91 -11.37 4.63
N SER A 170 -15.12 -11.92 3.44
CA SER A 170 -14.21 -12.89 2.85
C SER A 170 -13.73 -12.39 1.49
N LEU A 171 -12.43 -12.40 1.27
CA LEU A 171 -11.77 -12.02 0.02
C LEU A 171 -11.08 -13.27 -0.54
N ARG A 172 -11.22 -13.54 -1.83
CA ARG A 172 -10.59 -14.68 -2.50
C ARG A 172 -9.97 -14.26 -3.83
N ALA A 173 -8.66 -14.46 -3.97
CA ALA A 173 -8.00 -14.26 -5.24
C ALA A 173 -8.39 -15.39 -6.23
N ASN A 174 -8.58 -15.05 -7.50
CA ASN A 174 -8.94 -16.01 -8.56
C ASN A 174 -7.78 -16.35 -9.52
N ASP A 175 -6.62 -15.71 -9.33
CA ASP A 175 -5.40 -15.84 -10.14
C ASP A 175 -4.19 -16.40 -9.34
N ILE A 176 -4.38 -16.59 -8.03
CA ILE A 176 -3.45 -17.24 -7.11
C ILE A 176 -4.25 -17.92 -5.98
N ASP A 177 -3.74 -19.02 -5.42
CA ASP A 177 -4.39 -19.73 -4.31
C ASP A 177 -4.20 -18.97 -2.98
N ALA A 178 -4.93 -17.86 -2.83
CA ALA A 178 -4.92 -17.01 -1.64
C ALA A 178 -6.34 -16.55 -1.29
N GLY A 179 -6.63 -16.48 0.01
CA GLY A 179 -7.90 -15.99 0.52
C GLY A 179 -7.79 -15.56 1.97
N TRP A 180 -8.65 -14.61 2.34
CA TRP A 180 -8.65 -13.97 3.64
C TRP A 180 -10.09 -13.87 4.12
N THR A 181 -10.33 -14.21 5.38
CA THR A 181 -11.62 -13.92 6.01
C THR A 181 -11.31 -13.16 7.28
N VAL A 182 -11.91 -11.98 7.45
CA VAL A 182 -11.69 -11.15 8.63
C VAL A 182 -13.00 -10.73 9.25
N ARG A 183 -12.99 -10.58 10.58
CA ARG A 183 -14.04 -9.90 11.35
C ARG A 183 -13.52 -8.52 11.70
N ALA A 184 -14.19 -7.48 11.22
CA ALA A 184 -13.83 -6.09 11.48
C ALA A 184 -15.01 -5.31 12.09
N GLY A 185 -14.73 -4.52 13.11
CA GLY A 185 -15.72 -3.80 13.91
C GLY A 185 -15.49 -4.03 15.41
N GLY A 186 -16.21 -3.30 16.27
CA GLY A 186 -16.05 -3.43 17.73
C GLY A 186 -14.63 -3.14 18.23
N GLY A 187 -13.89 -2.29 17.52
CA GLY A 187 -12.54 -1.84 17.88
C GLY A 187 -11.40 -2.70 17.35
N ALA A 188 -11.70 -3.74 16.55
CA ALA A 188 -10.67 -4.67 16.06
C ALA A 188 -10.92 -5.10 14.61
N CYS A 189 -9.85 -5.57 13.96
CA CYS A 189 -9.88 -6.37 12.74
C CYS A 189 -9.04 -7.62 12.97
N GLU A 190 -9.67 -8.78 12.90
CA GLU A 190 -9.09 -10.07 13.25
C GLU A 190 -9.33 -11.11 12.16
N SER A 191 -8.31 -11.92 11.90
CA SER A 191 -8.43 -13.08 11.02
C SER A 191 -9.44 -14.08 11.58
N ALA A 192 -10.32 -14.60 10.73
CA ALA A 192 -11.29 -15.64 11.04
C ALA A 192 -10.95 -16.93 10.29
N SER A 193 -11.35 -18.09 10.85
CA SER A 193 -11.10 -19.39 10.25
C SER A 193 -11.74 -19.53 8.87
N ALA A 194 -11.09 -20.28 7.98
CA ALA A 194 -11.68 -20.66 6.70
C ALA A 194 -13.02 -21.37 6.92
N GLY A 195 -14.05 -21.00 6.14
CA GLY A 195 -15.40 -21.54 6.28
C GLY A 195 -16.31 -20.77 7.26
N THR A 196 -15.81 -19.76 7.97
CA THR A 196 -16.66 -18.83 8.73
C THR A 196 -17.69 -18.18 7.80
N SER A 197 -18.95 -18.11 8.22
CA SER A 197 -19.99 -17.40 7.47
C SER A 197 -19.61 -15.93 7.34
N ALA A 198 -19.58 -15.42 6.11
CA ALA A 198 -19.27 -14.03 5.80
C ALA A 198 -20.55 -13.29 5.41
N ASP A 199 -20.67 -12.03 5.83
CA ASP A 199 -21.74 -11.13 5.40
C ASP A 199 -21.62 -10.83 3.89
N VAL A 200 -20.38 -10.79 3.40
CA VAL A 200 -20.06 -10.63 1.98
C VAL A 200 -18.80 -11.40 1.61
N ARG A 201 -18.82 -12.01 0.43
CA ARG A 201 -17.67 -12.65 -0.21
C ARG A 201 -17.32 -11.86 -1.47
N VAL A 202 -16.03 -11.56 -1.64
CA VAL A 202 -15.49 -10.84 -2.78
C VAL A 202 -14.47 -11.71 -3.47
N SER A 203 -14.53 -11.79 -4.79
CA SER A 203 -13.52 -12.47 -5.61
C SER A 203 -13.08 -11.63 -6.79
N ALA A 204 -11.77 -11.55 -7.01
CA ALA A 204 -11.13 -10.84 -8.10
C ALA A 204 -9.67 -11.30 -8.23
N THR A 205 -8.89 -10.68 -9.10
CA THR A 205 -7.43 -10.88 -9.09
C THR A 205 -6.84 -10.37 -7.77
N ALA A 206 -5.69 -10.89 -7.35
CA ALA A 206 -5.01 -10.39 -6.16
C ALA A 206 -4.73 -8.87 -6.25
N SER A 207 -4.38 -8.38 -7.45
CA SER A 207 -4.19 -6.95 -7.72
C SER A 207 -5.47 -6.15 -7.52
N ASP A 208 -6.60 -6.61 -8.06
CA ASP A 208 -7.86 -5.89 -7.91
C ASP A 208 -8.37 -5.88 -6.47
N LEU A 209 -8.16 -6.97 -5.72
CA LEU A 209 -8.47 -7.01 -4.29
C LEU A 209 -7.60 -6.01 -3.50
N LEU A 210 -6.30 -5.94 -3.78
CA LEU A 210 -5.42 -4.95 -3.17
C LEU A 210 -5.89 -3.52 -3.50
N LEU A 211 -6.10 -3.23 -4.78
CA LEU A 211 -6.53 -1.90 -5.24
C LEU A 211 -7.93 -1.54 -4.71
N LEU A 212 -8.83 -2.51 -4.54
CA LEU A 212 -10.13 -2.31 -3.91
C LEU A 212 -9.99 -1.85 -2.46
N LEU A 213 -9.13 -2.51 -1.69
CA LEU A 213 -8.87 -2.15 -0.29
C LEU A 213 -8.29 -0.75 -0.15
N TRP A 214 -7.43 -0.34 -1.08
CA TRP A 214 -6.88 1.03 -1.13
C TRP A 214 -7.82 2.05 -1.80
N GLY A 215 -9.06 1.68 -2.18
CA GLY A 215 -10.01 2.60 -2.81
C GLY A 215 -9.69 2.98 -4.27
N ARG A 216 -8.76 2.27 -4.92
CA ARG A 216 -8.36 2.46 -6.33
C ARG A 216 -9.21 1.66 -7.31
N ARG A 217 -9.95 0.65 -6.83
CA ARG A 217 -10.80 -0.19 -7.66
C ARG A 217 -12.26 -0.11 -7.21
N SER A 218 -13.19 0.08 -8.16
CA SER A 218 -14.63 0.06 -7.86
C SER A 218 -15.11 -1.34 -7.50
N ILE A 219 -16.10 -1.42 -6.61
CA ILE A 219 -16.82 -2.66 -6.31
C ILE A 219 -17.50 -3.27 -7.55
N ASP A 220 -17.78 -2.46 -8.58
CA ASP A 220 -18.43 -2.92 -9.81
C ASP A 220 -17.48 -3.74 -10.71
N LEU A 221 -16.17 -3.72 -10.40
CA LEU A 221 -15.12 -4.44 -11.13
C LEU A 221 -14.69 -5.74 -10.42
N VAL A 222 -15.38 -6.12 -9.34
CA VAL A 222 -15.11 -7.36 -8.60
C VAL A 222 -16.39 -8.17 -8.47
N ASN A 223 -16.26 -9.48 -8.27
CA ASN A 223 -17.42 -10.34 -8.03
C ASN A 223 -17.80 -10.27 -6.55
N VAL A 224 -19.03 -9.84 -6.25
CA VAL A 224 -19.56 -9.67 -4.89
C VAL A 224 -20.75 -10.61 -4.68
N ASP A 225 -20.65 -11.50 -3.69
CA ASP A 225 -21.70 -12.42 -3.24
C ASP A 225 -22.12 -12.07 -1.80
N GLY A 226 -23.41 -11.85 -1.55
CA GLY A 226 -23.93 -11.43 -0.25
C GLY A 226 -24.26 -9.93 -0.16
N ASP A 227 -24.06 -9.33 1.02
CA ASP A 227 -24.44 -7.93 1.29
C ASP A 227 -23.42 -6.93 0.70
N ALA A 228 -23.72 -6.38 -0.48
CA ALA A 228 -22.88 -5.34 -1.09
C ALA A 228 -22.81 -4.04 -0.25
N ALA A 229 -23.82 -3.73 0.56
CA ALA A 229 -23.75 -2.61 1.49
C ALA A 229 -22.80 -2.93 2.66
N ALA A 230 -22.65 -4.21 3.03
CA ALA A 230 -21.64 -4.63 4.00
C ALA A 230 -20.23 -4.36 3.47
N LEU A 231 -19.96 -4.67 2.20
CA LEU A 231 -18.67 -4.36 1.58
C LEU A 231 -18.39 -2.86 1.57
N LYS A 232 -19.36 -2.02 1.22
CA LYS A 232 -19.20 -0.55 1.23
C LYS A 232 -18.87 -0.02 2.63
N ARG A 233 -19.57 -0.48 3.66
CA ARG A 233 -19.27 -0.14 5.06
C ARG A 233 -17.87 -0.60 5.47
N PHE A 234 -17.45 -1.79 5.02
CA PHE A 234 -16.11 -2.28 5.28
C PHE A 234 -15.03 -1.40 4.66
N LEU A 235 -15.14 -1.08 3.37
CA LEU A 235 -14.17 -0.25 2.67
C LEU A 235 -14.11 1.18 3.22
N ALA A 236 -15.23 1.72 3.70
CA ALA A 236 -15.28 3.05 4.31
C ALA A 236 -14.49 3.21 5.62
N ARG A 237 -14.04 2.10 6.25
CA ARG A 237 -13.17 2.14 7.44
C ARG A 237 -11.78 2.69 7.14
N ALA A 238 -11.36 2.64 5.88
CA ALA A 238 -10.07 3.15 5.45
C ALA A 238 -10.29 4.27 4.42
N THR A 239 -9.68 5.42 4.68
CA THR A 239 -9.74 6.59 3.79
C THR A 239 -8.33 7.03 3.45
N PHE A 240 -8.08 7.34 2.18
CA PHE A 240 -6.75 7.62 1.61
C PHE A 240 -6.82 8.84 0.71
#